data_AF-A0A0S8IJ23-F1
#
_entry.id   AF-A0A0S8IJ23-F1
#
_cell.length_a   1.000
_cell.length_b   1.000
_cell.length_c   1.000
_cell.angle_alpha   90.00
_cell.angle_beta   90.00
_cell.angle_gamma   90.00
#
_symmetry.space_group_name_H-M   'P 1'
#
loop_
_entity.id
_entity.type
_entity.pdbx_description
1 polymer ?
#
loop_
_entity_poly.entity_id
_entity_poly.type
_entity_poly.pdbx_seq_one_letter_code
_entity_poly.pdbx_strand_id
1 'polypeptide(L)'
;MRCQVLVAGLITWVVAAGCTSSRALRSAAHGLESESADVRREATLELGHSRVADPELRARLTRRFSVLAQSDEDPLVRSSALTAVATQQPQAAVELAKRLRTDRSPMVRRDAVKVLAEHGDASAVDVLIEIARNDPDARTRRTAVLALGKYDEPRVIRALIECLSDDSRTVAHAARDSLTRISGGLDLGTNAEDWKKWLQ
;
A
#
# COMPACT_ATOMS: atom_id res chain seq x y z
N MET A 1 -17.01 40.46 9.83
CA MET A 1 -18.16 40.51 8.91
C MET A 1 -18.99 39.26 9.13
N ARG A 2 -20.28 39.41 9.46
CA ARG A 2 -21.21 38.31 9.77
C ARG A 2 -21.75 37.73 8.46
N CYS A 3 -21.73 36.40 8.32
CA CYS A 3 -22.62 35.69 7.40
C CYS A 3 -23.45 34.69 8.20
N GLN A 4 -24.76 34.89 8.18
CA GLN A 4 -25.75 33.91 8.62
C GLN A 4 -25.77 32.74 7.63
N VAL A 5 -25.81 31.52 8.13
CA VAL A 5 -26.24 30.34 7.37
C VAL A 5 -27.28 29.60 8.22
N LEU A 6 -28.48 29.46 7.68
CA LEU A 6 -29.50 28.53 8.13
C LEU A 6 -29.96 27.75 6.90
N VAL A 7 -29.52 26.50 6.78
CA VAL A 7 -30.30 25.43 6.13
C VAL A 7 -30.01 24.13 6.88
N ALA A 8 -31.09 23.42 7.20
CA ALA A 8 -31.15 22.23 8.04
C ALA A 8 -30.74 20.95 7.30
N GLY A 9 -30.31 19.94 8.08
CA GLY A 9 -30.55 18.53 7.77
C GLY A 9 -29.39 17.75 7.16
N LEU A 10 -28.48 17.24 8.01
CA LEU A 10 -27.98 15.86 8.09
C LEU A 10 -26.68 15.85 8.88
N ILE A 11 -26.71 15.17 10.02
CA ILE A 11 -25.59 15.00 10.95
C ILE A 11 -24.49 14.23 10.22
N THR A 12 -23.52 14.95 9.68
CA THR A 12 -22.22 14.40 9.30
C THR A 12 -21.22 14.83 10.35
N TRP A 13 -20.49 13.86 10.88
CA TRP A 13 -19.48 14.05 11.91
C TRP A 13 -18.56 15.21 11.59
N VAL A 14 -18.61 16.24 12.43
CA VAL A 14 -17.51 17.18 12.61
C VAL A 14 -16.34 16.37 13.15
N VAL A 15 -15.53 15.78 12.25
CA VAL A 15 -14.11 15.60 12.55
C VAL A 15 -13.57 17.01 12.59
N ALA A 16 -13.27 17.50 13.80
CA ALA A 16 -12.53 18.72 14.01
C ALA A 16 -11.24 18.62 13.17
N ALA A 17 -11.24 19.28 12.01
CA ALA A 17 -10.10 19.37 11.15
C ALA A 17 -9.06 20.24 11.86
N GLY A 18 -8.16 19.58 12.59
CA GLY A 18 -7.01 20.21 13.19
C GLY A 18 -6.17 20.84 12.09
N CYS A 19 -6.25 22.16 11.93
CA CYS A 19 -5.16 22.91 11.33
C CYS A 19 -3.94 22.70 12.25
N THR A 20 -3.01 21.85 11.83
CA THR A 20 -1.70 21.78 12.49
C THR A 20 -1.10 23.18 12.47
N SER A 21 -0.78 23.71 13.65
CA SER A 21 -0.21 25.07 13.75
C SER A 21 1.09 25.14 12.93
N SER A 22 1.40 26.32 12.39
CA SER A 22 2.65 26.51 11.64
C SER A 22 3.90 26.14 12.45
N ARG A 23 3.82 26.20 13.80
CA ARG A 23 4.90 25.74 14.69
C ARG A 23 4.99 24.22 14.75
N ALA A 24 3.88 23.50 14.88
CA ALA A 24 3.86 22.04 14.89
C ALA A 24 4.40 21.48 13.56
N LEU A 25 3.93 22.01 12.43
CA LEU A 25 4.44 21.64 11.10
C LEU A 25 5.95 21.88 10.95
N ARG A 26 6.47 23.01 11.46
CA ARG A 26 7.92 23.29 11.45
C ARG A 26 8.71 22.32 12.31
N SER A 27 8.21 22.01 13.51
CA SER A 27 8.85 21.07 14.44
C SER A 27 8.93 19.68 13.83
N ALA A 28 7.80 19.17 13.30
CA ALA A 28 7.75 17.87 12.65
C ALA A 28 8.63 17.85 11.39
N ALA A 29 8.66 18.92 10.59
CA ALA A 29 9.52 19.00 9.42
C ALA A 29 11.02 18.92 9.78
N HIS A 30 11.43 19.51 10.91
CA HIS A 30 12.78 19.35 11.43
C HIS A 30 13.05 17.91 11.91
N GLY A 31 12.04 17.25 12.50
CA GLY A 31 12.13 15.86 12.93
C GLY A 31 12.45 14.86 11.80
N LEU A 32 12.11 15.17 10.54
CA LEU A 32 12.48 14.36 9.38
C LEU A 32 13.99 14.24 9.12
N GLU A 33 14.79 15.12 9.71
CA GLU A 33 16.26 15.14 9.63
C GLU A 33 16.93 14.66 10.93
N SER A 34 16.16 14.15 11.90
CA SER A 34 16.70 13.68 13.17
C SER A 34 17.59 12.45 12.98
N GLU A 35 18.63 12.32 13.79
CA GLU A 35 19.43 11.09 13.89
C GLU A 35 18.61 9.93 14.46
N SER A 36 17.60 10.22 15.29
CA SER A 36 16.72 9.21 15.87
C SER A 36 15.68 8.72 14.85
N ALA A 37 15.70 7.41 14.56
CA ALA A 37 14.72 6.77 13.70
C ALA A 37 13.28 6.95 14.23
N ASP A 38 13.09 6.91 15.55
CA ASP A 38 11.77 7.11 16.16
C ASP A 38 11.22 8.52 15.89
N VAL A 39 12.07 9.54 16.00
CA VAL A 39 11.68 10.94 15.71
C VAL A 39 11.38 11.12 14.22
N ARG A 40 12.19 10.54 13.32
CA ARG A 40 11.91 10.57 11.87
C ARG A 40 10.59 9.88 11.54
N ARG A 41 10.32 8.74 12.17
CA ARG A 41 9.08 7.97 11.99
C ARG A 41 7.86 8.75 12.47
N GLU A 42 7.94 9.31 13.68
CA GLU A 42 6.86 10.12 14.26
C GLU A 42 6.57 11.35 13.40
N ALA A 43 7.61 12.09 13.00
CA ALA A 43 7.49 13.23 12.10
C ALA A 43 6.84 12.85 10.76
N THR A 44 7.21 11.68 10.20
CA THR A 44 6.64 11.18 8.95
C THR A 44 5.14 10.86 9.09
N LEU A 45 4.75 10.22 10.19
CA LEU A 45 3.35 9.87 10.47
C LEU A 45 2.50 11.11 10.74
N GLU A 46 3.02 12.07 11.50
CA GLU A 46 2.33 13.33 11.79
C GLU A 46 2.11 14.13 10.50
N LEU A 47 3.19 14.37 9.74
CA LEU A 47 3.11 15.19 8.53
C LEU A 47 2.34 14.48 7.41
N GLY A 48 2.45 13.15 7.30
CA GLY A 48 1.73 12.34 6.32
C GLY A 48 0.21 12.51 6.41
N HIS A 49 -0.34 12.51 7.63
CA HIS A 49 -1.78 12.70 7.87
C HIS A 49 -2.21 14.18 7.99
N SER A 50 -1.26 15.12 8.05
CA SER A 50 -1.56 16.53 8.22
C SER A 50 -2.19 17.17 6.97
N ARG A 51 -3.13 18.10 7.18
CA ARG A 51 -3.71 18.92 6.09
C ARG A 51 -2.80 20.11 5.80
N VAL A 52 -1.83 19.93 4.91
CA VAL A 52 -0.95 21.02 4.44
C VAL A 52 -1.64 21.81 3.33
N ALA A 53 -2.21 22.98 3.64
CA ALA A 53 -2.92 23.81 2.66
C ALA A 53 -2.01 24.36 1.55
N ASP A 54 -0.75 24.63 1.86
CA ASP A 54 0.25 25.10 0.91
C ASP A 54 0.69 23.96 -0.05
N PRO A 55 0.38 24.07 -1.36
CA PRO A 55 0.71 23.03 -2.33
C PRO A 55 2.22 22.88 -2.55
N GLU A 56 3.00 23.94 -2.40
CA GLU A 56 4.46 23.89 -2.58
C GLU A 56 5.11 23.17 -1.40
N LEU A 57 4.72 23.52 -0.17
CA LEU A 57 5.17 22.81 1.03
C LEU A 57 4.77 21.32 0.97
N ARG A 58 3.54 21.03 0.53
CA ARG A 58 3.07 19.66 0.34
C ARG A 58 3.96 18.90 -0.66
N ALA A 59 4.25 19.48 -1.82
CA ALA A 59 5.12 18.86 -2.81
C ALA A 59 6.55 18.61 -2.28
N ARG A 60 7.10 19.55 -1.51
CA ARG A 60 8.40 19.39 -0.84
C ARG A 60 8.39 18.25 0.17
N LEU A 61 7.34 18.15 0.99
CA LEU A 61 7.17 17.06 1.95
C LEU A 61 7.03 15.69 1.26
N THR A 62 6.21 15.59 0.22
CA THR A 62 6.09 14.33 -0.55
C THR A 62 7.43 13.90 -1.14
N ARG A 63 8.21 14.85 -1.68
CA ARG A 63 9.57 14.56 -2.16
C ARG A 63 10.46 14.04 -1.03
N ARG A 64 10.39 14.65 0.16
CA ARG A 64 11.16 14.20 1.31
C ARG A 64 10.75 12.80 1.79
N PHE A 65 9.46 12.51 1.89
CA PHE A 65 8.98 11.16 2.20
C PHE A 65 9.44 10.15 1.16
N SER A 66 9.44 10.50 -0.13
CA SER A 66 9.94 9.62 -1.18
C SER A 66 11.43 9.28 -1.00
N VAL A 67 12.26 10.25 -0.57
CA VAL A 67 13.67 10.00 -0.23
C VAL A 67 13.79 9.06 0.97
N LEU A 68 13.10 9.38 2.08
CA LEU A 68 13.11 8.53 3.28
C LEU A 68 12.66 7.10 2.97
N ALA A 69 11.59 6.93 2.20
CA ALA A 69 11.08 5.63 1.79
C ALA A 69 12.12 4.78 1.04
N GLN A 70 13.02 5.40 0.27
CA GLN A 70 14.03 4.70 -0.55
C GLN A 70 15.35 4.46 0.18
N SER A 71 15.74 5.34 1.10
CA SER A 71 17.12 5.35 1.62
C SER A 71 17.25 5.37 3.14
N ASP A 72 16.16 5.51 3.91
CA ASP A 72 16.28 5.50 5.37
C ASP A 72 16.79 4.14 5.87
N GLU A 73 17.68 4.16 6.85
CA GLU A 73 18.24 2.95 7.42
C GLU A 73 17.17 2.11 8.10
N ASP A 74 16.23 2.76 8.77
CA ASP A 74 15.18 2.12 9.55
C ASP A 74 14.00 1.70 8.67
N PRO A 75 13.61 0.41 8.67
CA PRO A 75 12.51 -0.08 7.83
C PRO A 75 11.14 0.45 8.23
N LEU A 76 10.92 0.84 9.50
CA LEU A 76 9.67 1.46 9.95
C LEU A 76 9.57 2.90 9.42
N VAL A 77 10.69 3.63 9.36
CA VAL A 77 10.72 4.95 8.69
C VAL A 77 10.43 4.78 7.21
N ARG A 78 11.08 3.82 6.52
CA ARG A 78 10.82 3.58 5.09
C ARG A 78 9.34 3.25 4.81
N SER A 79 8.76 2.34 5.59
CA SER A 79 7.34 1.96 5.49
C SER A 79 6.42 3.16 5.77
N SER A 80 6.66 3.90 6.87
CA SER A 80 5.84 5.07 7.23
C SER A 80 5.89 6.15 6.15
N ALA A 81 7.06 6.33 5.53
CA ALA A 81 7.26 7.31 4.47
C ALA A 81 6.51 6.91 3.18
N LEU A 82 6.51 5.63 2.83
CA LEU A 82 5.67 5.12 1.74
C LEU A 82 4.17 5.39 2.01
N THR A 83 3.69 5.11 3.22
CA THR A 83 2.29 5.39 3.61
C THR A 83 1.97 6.88 3.57
N ALA A 84 2.90 7.74 3.98
CA ALA A 84 2.74 9.19 3.90
C ALA A 84 2.61 9.66 2.44
N VAL A 85 3.43 9.12 1.52
CA VAL A 85 3.29 9.39 0.08
C VAL A 85 1.95 8.90 -0.45
N ALA A 86 1.52 7.68 -0.09
CA ALA A 86 0.23 7.12 -0.50
C ALA A 86 -0.97 7.97 -0.06
N THR A 87 -0.89 8.53 1.15
CA THR A 87 -1.93 9.41 1.70
C THR A 87 -1.99 10.76 0.99
N GLN A 88 -0.84 11.33 0.64
CA GLN A 88 -0.78 12.68 0.07
C GLN A 88 -0.87 12.72 -1.46
N GLN A 89 -0.29 11.74 -2.14
CA GLN A 89 -0.21 11.64 -3.59
C GLN A 89 -0.30 10.16 -4.03
N PRO A 90 -1.50 9.57 -4.07
CA PRO A 90 -1.70 8.15 -4.38
C PRO A 90 -1.01 7.70 -5.68
N GLN A 91 -1.04 8.52 -6.73
CA GLN A 91 -0.40 8.20 -8.01
C GLN A 91 1.13 8.09 -7.91
N ALA A 92 1.77 9.00 -7.17
CA ALA A 92 3.22 8.95 -6.96
C ALA A 92 3.63 7.73 -6.11
N ALA A 93 2.74 7.28 -5.21
CA ALA A 93 2.98 6.14 -4.36
C ALA A 93 3.04 4.81 -5.12
N VAL A 94 2.34 4.68 -6.25
CA VAL A 94 2.39 3.48 -7.10
C VAL A 94 3.80 3.24 -7.63
N GLU A 95 4.41 4.26 -8.24
CA GLU A 95 5.76 4.15 -8.80
C GLU A 95 6.80 3.95 -7.70
N LEU A 96 6.62 4.58 -6.54
CA LEU A 96 7.46 4.34 -5.38
C LEU A 96 7.33 2.90 -4.86
N ALA A 97 6.11 2.38 -4.74
CA ALA A 97 5.85 1.01 -4.30
C ALA A 97 6.44 -0.03 -5.29
N LYS A 98 6.34 0.21 -6.60
CA LYS A 98 7.00 -0.65 -7.62
C LYS A 98 8.51 -0.73 -7.41
N ARG A 99 9.16 0.37 -7.00
CA ARG A 99 10.60 0.37 -6.66
C ARG A 99 10.88 -0.39 -5.37
N LEU A 100 10.05 -0.20 -4.35
CA LEU A 100 10.22 -0.85 -3.04
C LEU A 100 9.89 -2.35 -3.01
N ARG A 101 9.47 -2.93 -4.15
CA ARG A 101 9.29 -4.39 -4.28
C ARG A 101 10.57 -5.19 -4.02
N THR A 102 11.74 -4.57 -4.11
CA THR A 102 13.04 -5.20 -3.82
C THR A 102 13.65 -4.71 -2.51
N ASP A 103 12.88 -4.04 -1.64
CA ASP A 103 13.39 -3.58 -0.35
C ASP A 103 13.94 -4.74 0.49
N ARG A 104 15.04 -4.49 1.19
CA ARG A 104 15.71 -5.46 2.07
C ARG A 104 14.81 -5.98 3.18
N SER A 105 13.82 -5.19 3.62
CA SER A 105 12.87 -5.57 4.65
C SER A 105 11.61 -6.18 4.05
N PRO A 106 11.22 -7.41 4.42
CA PRO A 106 9.96 -8.02 3.96
C PRO A 106 8.74 -7.20 4.41
N MET A 107 8.83 -6.47 5.52
CA MET A 107 7.77 -5.59 5.97
C MET A 107 7.52 -4.46 4.96
N VAL A 108 8.58 -3.79 4.49
CA VAL A 108 8.47 -2.69 3.52
C VAL A 108 7.95 -3.21 2.18
N ARG A 109 8.46 -4.36 1.71
CA ARG A 109 7.94 -5.00 0.48
C ARG A 109 6.45 -5.30 0.58
N ARG A 110 6.01 -5.83 1.71
CA ARG A 110 4.59 -6.15 1.94
C ARG A 110 3.73 -4.89 2.00
N ASP A 111 4.21 -3.80 2.57
CA ASP A 111 3.47 -2.52 2.55
C ASP A 111 3.44 -1.91 1.15
N ALA A 112 4.50 -2.07 0.35
CA ALA A 112 4.48 -1.74 -1.08
C ALA A 112 3.41 -2.53 -1.85
N VAL A 113 3.28 -3.84 -1.61
CA VAL A 113 2.20 -4.65 -2.18
C VAL A 113 0.82 -4.10 -1.81
N LYS A 114 0.61 -3.68 -0.55
CA LYS A 114 -0.67 -3.09 -0.13
C LYS A 114 -0.98 -1.79 -0.89
N VAL A 115 -0.01 -0.89 -1.02
CA VAL A 115 -0.18 0.36 -1.79
C VAL A 115 -0.56 0.06 -3.25
N LEU A 116 0.11 -0.90 -3.89
CA LEU A 116 -0.24 -1.32 -5.25
C LEU A 116 -1.66 -1.88 -5.32
N ALA A 117 -2.03 -2.73 -4.36
CA ALA A 117 -3.34 -3.38 -4.31
C ALA A 117 -4.50 -2.42 -3.99
N GLU A 118 -4.25 -1.38 -3.20
CA GLU A 118 -5.21 -0.32 -2.87
C GLU A 118 -5.48 0.58 -4.08
N HIS A 119 -4.44 0.84 -4.87
CA HIS A 119 -4.59 1.68 -6.06
C HIS A 119 -5.33 0.98 -7.20
N GLY A 120 -5.16 -0.35 -7.34
CA GLY A 120 -5.95 -1.16 -8.29
C GLY A 120 -5.60 -0.94 -9.76
N ASP A 121 -4.48 -0.27 -10.07
CA ASP A 121 -4.02 -0.08 -11.45
C ASP A 121 -3.49 -1.39 -12.04
N ALA A 122 -3.90 -1.70 -13.27
CA ALA A 122 -3.43 -2.85 -14.05
C ALA A 122 -1.91 -2.82 -14.27
N SER A 123 -1.28 -1.64 -14.24
CA SER A 123 0.18 -1.49 -14.34
C SER A 123 0.95 -2.14 -13.19
N ALA A 124 0.28 -2.53 -12.09
CA ALA A 124 0.88 -3.26 -10.98
C ALA A 124 0.84 -4.78 -11.14
N VAL A 125 0.04 -5.33 -12.08
CA VAL A 125 -0.20 -6.78 -12.20
C VAL A 125 1.09 -7.57 -12.38
N ASP A 126 1.98 -7.14 -13.28
CA ASP A 126 3.23 -7.85 -13.55
C ASP A 126 4.16 -7.87 -12.32
N VAL A 127 4.20 -6.76 -11.58
CA VAL A 127 4.95 -6.66 -10.31
C VAL A 127 4.35 -7.57 -9.24
N LEU A 128 3.02 -7.62 -9.12
CA LEU A 128 2.34 -8.48 -8.16
C LEU A 128 2.55 -9.97 -8.49
N ILE A 129 2.54 -10.35 -9.77
CA ILE A 129 2.85 -11.72 -10.22
C ILE A 129 4.31 -12.07 -9.89
N GLU A 130 5.26 -11.17 -10.16
CA GLU A 130 6.68 -11.36 -9.82
C GLU A 130 6.86 -11.64 -8.32
N ILE A 131 6.25 -10.82 -7.46
CA ILE A 131 6.32 -10.95 -6.00
C ILE A 131 5.65 -12.25 -5.55
N ALA A 132 4.46 -12.57 -6.06
CA ALA A 132 3.71 -13.77 -5.68
C ALA A 132 4.50 -15.06 -5.96
N ARG A 133 5.30 -15.09 -7.04
CA ARG A 133 6.10 -16.25 -7.43
C ARG A 133 7.45 -16.34 -6.69
N ASN A 134 8.11 -15.20 -6.49
CA ASN A 134 9.55 -15.20 -6.21
C ASN A 134 9.95 -14.57 -4.87
N ASP A 135 9.05 -13.89 -4.14
CA ASP A 135 9.47 -13.24 -2.90
C ASP A 135 9.90 -14.28 -1.86
N PRO A 136 11.05 -14.12 -1.20
CA PRO A 136 11.53 -15.10 -0.22
C PRO A 136 10.65 -15.17 1.02
N ASP A 137 9.91 -14.09 1.35
CA ASP A 137 9.01 -14.05 2.50
C ASP A 137 7.59 -14.49 2.11
N ALA A 138 7.13 -15.59 2.72
CA ALA A 138 5.81 -16.14 2.44
C ALA A 138 4.65 -15.18 2.80
N ARG A 139 4.83 -14.26 3.77
CA ARG A 139 3.79 -13.27 4.10
C ARG A 139 3.70 -12.22 2.99
N THR A 140 4.81 -11.84 2.38
CA THR A 140 4.83 -10.96 1.21
C THR A 140 4.20 -11.65 0.01
N ARG A 141 4.58 -12.90 -0.32
CA ARG A 141 3.93 -13.70 -1.39
C ARG A 141 2.43 -13.79 -1.18
N ARG A 142 1.99 -14.17 0.02
CA ARG A 142 0.57 -14.24 0.39
C ARG A 142 -0.16 -12.92 0.16
N THR A 143 0.47 -11.80 0.50
CA THR A 143 -0.14 -10.47 0.32
C THR A 143 -0.30 -10.16 -1.17
N ALA A 144 0.68 -10.51 -2.00
CA ALA A 144 0.62 -10.33 -3.46
C ALA A 144 -0.46 -11.22 -4.09
N VAL A 145 -0.54 -12.49 -3.68
CA VAL A 145 -1.59 -13.42 -4.12
C VAL A 145 -2.99 -12.90 -3.81
N LEU A 146 -3.22 -12.38 -2.59
CA LEU A 146 -4.52 -11.78 -2.24
C LEU A 146 -4.84 -10.53 -3.07
N ALA A 147 -3.82 -9.72 -3.38
CA ALA A 147 -3.97 -8.55 -4.24
C ALA A 147 -4.34 -8.93 -5.67
N LEU A 148 -3.68 -9.96 -6.22
CA LEU A 148 -3.97 -10.51 -7.55
C LEU A 148 -5.41 -10.99 -7.68
N GLY A 149 -6.03 -11.47 -6.61
CA GLY A 149 -7.45 -11.85 -6.59
C GLY A 149 -8.45 -10.74 -6.91
N LYS A 150 -8.01 -9.50 -7.15
CA LYS A 150 -8.84 -8.38 -7.63
C LYS A 150 -8.83 -8.22 -9.15
N TYR A 151 -7.97 -8.95 -9.86
CA TYR A 151 -7.76 -8.80 -11.30
C TYR A 151 -8.21 -10.07 -12.03
N ASP A 152 -9.30 -9.95 -12.78
CA ASP A 152 -9.84 -11.03 -13.62
C ASP A 152 -9.16 -11.03 -15.01
N GLU A 153 -7.93 -11.52 -15.05
CA GLU A 153 -7.15 -11.64 -16.28
C GLU A 153 -6.60 -13.07 -16.43
N PRO A 154 -6.60 -13.69 -17.62
CA PRO A 154 -6.11 -15.05 -17.82
C PRO A 154 -4.68 -15.29 -17.31
N ARG A 155 -3.79 -14.29 -17.42
CA ARG A 155 -2.41 -14.37 -16.89
C ARG A 155 -2.36 -14.37 -15.35
N VAL A 156 -3.28 -13.64 -14.71
CA VAL A 156 -3.40 -13.59 -13.24
C VAL A 156 -3.92 -14.92 -12.73
N ILE A 157 -4.96 -15.46 -13.37
CA ILE A 157 -5.53 -16.77 -13.02
C ILE A 157 -4.45 -17.85 -13.11
N ARG A 158 -3.64 -17.88 -14.18
CA ARG A 158 -2.52 -18.83 -14.31
C ARG A 158 -1.50 -18.69 -13.18
N ALA A 159 -1.11 -17.47 -12.83
CA ALA A 159 -0.18 -17.23 -11.72
C ALA A 159 -0.76 -17.68 -10.36
N LEU A 160 -2.05 -17.46 -10.12
CA LEU A 160 -2.74 -17.92 -8.91
C LEU A 160 -2.82 -19.46 -8.87
N ILE A 161 -3.07 -20.12 -10.00
CA ILE A 161 -3.06 -21.59 -10.11
C ILE A 161 -1.70 -22.16 -9.72
N GLU A 162 -0.60 -21.55 -10.19
CA GLU A 162 0.76 -21.95 -9.80
C GLU A 162 0.97 -21.80 -8.28
N CYS A 163 0.46 -20.72 -7.68
CA CYS A 163 0.58 -20.46 -6.24
C CYS A 163 -0.19 -21.46 -5.35
N LEU A 164 -1.08 -22.29 -5.90
CA LEU A 164 -1.72 -23.38 -5.15
C LEU A 164 -0.73 -24.45 -4.69
N SER A 165 0.42 -24.55 -5.36
CA SER A 165 1.51 -25.46 -5.01
C SER A 165 2.65 -24.79 -4.22
N ASP A 166 2.44 -23.57 -3.70
CA ASP A 166 3.44 -22.89 -2.86
C ASP A 166 3.72 -23.68 -1.57
N ASP A 167 4.99 -23.79 -1.19
CA ASP A 167 5.44 -24.49 0.02
C ASP A 167 4.76 -23.99 1.30
N SER A 168 4.36 -22.71 1.31
CA SER A 168 3.58 -22.13 2.39
C SER A 168 2.09 -22.39 2.18
N ARG A 169 1.52 -23.22 3.06
CA ARG A 169 0.06 -23.44 3.16
C ARG A 169 -0.75 -22.14 3.20
N THR A 170 -0.20 -21.07 3.80
CA THR A 170 -0.90 -19.77 3.87
C THR A 170 -0.97 -19.04 2.53
N VAL A 171 0.01 -19.28 1.65
CA VAL A 171 0.02 -18.76 0.27
C VAL A 171 -0.92 -19.60 -0.60
N ALA A 172 -0.83 -20.93 -0.51
CA ALA A 172 -1.73 -21.83 -1.23
C ALA A 172 -3.22 -21.59 -0.90
N HIS A 173 -3.56 -21.38 0.36
CA HIS A 173 -4.93 -21.00 0.74
C HIS A 173 -5.34 -19.63 0.19
N ALA A 174 -4.44 -18.64 0.24
CA ALA A 174 -4.72 -17.33 -0.35
C ALA A 174 -4.94 -17.40 -1.87
N ALA A 175 -4.23 -18.30 -2.55
CA ALA A 175 -4.39 -18.54 -3.98
C ALA A 175 -5.76 -19.14 -4.28
N ARG A 176 -6.17 -20.18 -3.54
CA ARG A 176 -7.54 -20.73 -3.61
C ARG A 176 -8.58 -19.63 -3.37
N ASP A 177 -8.47 -18.88 -2.28
CA ASP A 177 -9.44 -17.83 -1.94
C ASP A 177 -9.53 -16.75 -3.03
N SER A 178 -8.41 -16.44 -3.69
CA SER A 178 -8.35 -15.47 -4.79
C SER A 178 -8.96 -16.03 -6.07
N LEU A 179 -8.71 -17.30 -6.39
CA LEU A 179 -9.35 -18.00 -7.52
C LEU A 179 -10.86 -18.13 -7.31
N THR A 180 -11.31 -18.49 -6.10
CA THR A 180 -12.73 -18.53 -5.73
C THR A 180 -13.40 -17.17 -5.88
N ARG A 181 -12.70 -16.08 -5.55
CA ARG A 181 -13.23 -14.73 -5.78
C ARG A 181 -13.41 -14.45 -7.27
N ILE A 182 -12.39 -14.72 -8.09
CA ILE A 182 -12.41 -14.46 -9.53
C ILE A 182 -13.48 -15.31 -10.23
N SER A 183 -13.64 -16.57 -9.82
CA SER A 183 -14.60 -17.51 -10.40
C SER A 183 -16.06 -17.26 -10.00
N GLY A 184 -16.36 -16.19 -9.24
CA GLY A 184 -17.72 -15.90 -8.77
C GLY A 184 -18.21 -16.84 -7.66
N GLY A 185 -17.30 -17.43 -6.88
CA GLY A 185 -17.62 -18.26 -5.73
C GLY A 185 -17.42 -19.77 -5.93
N LEU A 186 -16.95 -20.21 -7.10
CA LEU A 186 -16.59 -21.61 -7.32
C LEU A 186 -15.32 -21.95 -6.53
N ASP A 187 -15.36 -22.97 -5.68
CA ASP A 187 -14.18 -23.47 -4.95
C ASP A 187 -13.84 -24.90 -5.42
N LEU A 188 -12.75 -25.02 -6.20
CA LEU A 188 -12.21 -26.31 -6.65
C LEU A 188 -11.09 -26.82 -5.71
N GLY A 189 -10.94 -26.20 -4.53
CA GLY A 189 -9.92 -26.55 -3.56
C GLY A 189 -8.52 -26.14 -4.01
N THR A 190 -7.50 -26.85 -3.51
CA THR A 190 -6.08 -26.56 -3.78
C THR A 190 -5.48 -27.39 -4.90
N ASN A 191 -6.28 -28.17 -5.64
CA ASN A 191 -5.80 -28.96 -6.77
C ASN A 191 -5.65 -28.09 -8.02
N ALA A 192 -4.41 -27.81 -8.42
CA ALA A 192 -4.12 -26.96 -9.58
C ALA A 192 -4.71 -27.50 -10.89
N GLU A 193 -4.83 -28.83 -11.08
CA GLU A 193 -5.36 -29.40 -12.32
C GLU A 193 -6.84 -29.12 -12.53
N ASP A 194 -7.63 -29.03 -11.44
CA ASP A 194 -9.06 -28.74 -11.54
C ASP A 194 -9.27 -27.29 -11.99
N TRP A 195 -8.47 -26.36 -11.46
CA TRP A 195 -8.47 -24.96 -11.89
C TRP A 195 -7.94 -24.78 -13.32
N LYS A 196 -6.96 -25.57 -13.77
CA LYS A 196 -6.49 -25.54 -15.17
C LYS A 196 -7.59 -25.95 -16.13
N LYS A 197 -8.38 -26.98 -15.81
CA LYS A 197 -9.53 -27.41 -16.62
C LYS A 197 -10.63 -26.35 -16.66
N TRP A 198 -10.87 -25.65 -15.55
CA TRP A 198 -11.87 -24.57 -15.50
C TRP A 198 -11.49 -23.36 -16.37
N LEU A 199 -10.19 -23.06 -16.51
CA LEU A 199 -9.71 -21.92 -17.31
C LEU A 199 -9.76 -22.18 -18.84
N GLN A 200 -9.85 -23.44 -19.27
CA GLN A 200 -9.88 -23.84 -20.69
C GLN A 200 -11.27 -23.66 -21.30
#